data_AF-A0A0R2FNC3-F1
#
_entry.id   AF-A0A0R2FNC3-F1
#
_cell.length_a   1.000
_cell.length_b   1.000
_cell.length_c   1.000
_cell.angle_alpha   90.00
_cell.angle_beta   90.00
_cell.angle_gamma   90.00
#
_symmetry.space_group_name_H-M   'P 1'
#
loop_
_entity.id
_entity.type
_entity.pdbx_description
1 polymer ?
#
loop_
_entity_poly.entity_id
_entity_poly.type
_entity_poly.pdbx_seq_one_letter_code
_entity_poly.pdbx_strand_id
1 'polypeptide(L)'
;MTEPVDKRLLQPLYERLEQLLGPEAMLMVWSEYKGTQINFPAHLYNRERVQQRLMREHLDDRPQQLARKYGYSQKWVQQVQREGRQRAEKQDQ
;
A
#
# COMPACT_ATOMS: atom_id res chain seq x y z
N MET A 1 23.81 13.09 -16.72
CA MET A 1 23.93 11.98 -17.69
C MET A 1 24.21 10.75 -16.87
N THR A 2 23.21 9.88 -16.70
CA THR A 2 23.39 8.63 -15.96
C THR A 2 24.18 7.69 -16.86
N GLU A 3 25.32 7.20 -16.41
CA GLU A 3 26.11 6.24 -17.17
C GLU A 3 25.24 5.02 -17.55
N PRO A 4 25.42 4.45 -18.76
CA PRO A 4 24.65 3.30 -19.18
C PRO A 4 24.95 2.12 -18.25
N VAL A 5 23.92 1.67 -17.54
CA VAL A 5 24.00 0.49 -16.67
C VAL A 5 24.23 -0.75 -17.54
N ASP A 6 25.30 -1.49 -17.28
CA ASP A 6 25.52 -2.80 -17.92
C ASP A 6 24.55 -3.83 -17.33
N LYS A 7 23.44 -4.03 -18.03
CA LYS A 7 22.34 -4.91 -17.62
C LYS A 7 22.78 -6.36 -17.39
N ARG A 8 23.83 -6.83 -18.06
CA ARG A 8 24.27 -8.24 -18.02
C ARG A 8 24.94 -8.60 -16.69
N LEU A 9 25.38 -7.58 -15.95
CA LEU A 9 26.10 -7.72 -14.70
C LEU A 9 25.26 -7.31 -13.49
N LEU A 10 23.98 -6.97 -13.70
CA LEU A 10 23.07 -6.65 -12.61
C LEU A 10 22.79 -7.91 -11.78
N GLN A 11 22.63 -7.72 -10.48
CA GLN A 11 22.06 -8.76 -9.64
C GLN A 11 20.63 -9.07 -10.12
N PRO A 12 20.16 -10.32 -10.03
CA PRO A 12 18.85 -10.72 -10.59
C PRO A 12 17.67 -9.87 -10.11
N LEU A 13 17.71 -9.38 -8.87
CA LEU A 13 16.71 -8.46 -8.34
C LEU A 13 16.67 -7.13 -9.11
N TYR A 14 17.83 -6.52 -9.36
CA TYR A 14 17.92 -5.24 -10.06
C TYR A 14 17.67 -5.39 -11.55
N GLU A 15 18.03 -6.53 -12.16
CA GLU A 15 17.61 -6.84 -13.53
C GLU A 15 16.07 -6.88 -13.63
N ARG A 16 15.41 -7.57 -12.69
CA ARG A 16 13.94 -7.63 -12.66
C ARG A 16 13.29 -6.27 -12.39
N LEU A 17 13.89 -5.46 -11.51
CA LEU A 17 13.42 -4.10 -11.25
C LEU A 17 13.62 -3.18 -12.46
N GLU A 18 14.72 -3.32 -13.19
CA GLU A 18 14.96 -2.58 -14.43
C GLU A 18 13.93 -2.94 -15.50
N GLN A 19 13.65 -4.23 -15.69
CA GLN A 19 12.62 -4.69 -16.62
C GLN A 19 11.21 -4.22 -16.23
N LEU A 20 10.92 -4.10 -14.92
CA LEU A 20 9.61 -3.71 -14.41
C LEU A 20 9.40 -2.19 -14.38
N LEU A 21 10.42 -1.43 -14.00
CA LEU A 21 10.31 0.00 -13.65
C LEU A 21 11.15 0.92 -14.55
N GLY A 22 12.03 0.36 -15.38
CA GLY A 22 13.04 1.10 -16.13
C GLY A 22 14.31 1.38 -15.33
N PRO A 23 15.40 1.80 -16.01
CA PRO A 23 16.71 1.96 -15.40
C PRO A 23 16.76 3.08 -14.36
N GLU A 24 16.09 4.21 -14.60
CA GLU A 24 16.10 5.35 -13.67
C GLU A 24 15.45 4.99 -12.33
N ALA A 25 14.26 4.39 -12.35
CA ALA A 25 13.54 3.99 -11.14
C ALA A 25 14.25 2.86 -10.39
N MET A 26 14.85 1.90 -11.12
CA MET A 26 15.68 0.86 -10.51
C MET A 26 16.89 1.46 -9.77
N LEU A 27 17.57 2.45 -10.37
CA LEU A 27 18.69 3.13 -9.73
C LEU A 27 18.28 3.92 -8.48
N MET A 28 17.08 4.51 -8.45
CA MET A 28 16.53 5.14 -7.25
C MET A 28 16.32 4.12 -6.12
N VAL A 29 15.78 2.93 -6.43
CA VAL A 29 15.59 1.87 -5.43
C VAL A 29 16.95 1.40 -4.91
N TRP A 30 17.93 1.19 -5.79
CA TRP A 30 19.29 0.83 -5.38
C TRP A 30 19.94 1.90 -4.51
N SER A 31 19.85 3.18 -4.88
CA SER A 31 20.49 4.27 -4.13
C SER A 31 19.94 4.39 -2.71
N GLU A 32 18.61 4.28 -2.55
CA GLU A 32 17.93 4.42 -1.27
C GLU A 32 18.07 3.20 -0.36
N TYR A 33 18.08 1.99 -0.93
CA TYR A 33 17.90 0.76 -0.15
C TYR A 33 19.07 -0.23 -0.20
N LYS A 34 20.16 0.06 -0.93
CA LYS A 34 21.34 -0.82 -0.98
C LYS A 34 21.84 -1.18 0.43
N GLY A 35 22.10 -2.47 0.65
CA GLY A 35 22.56 -2.99 1.94
C GLY A 35 21.46 -3.18 2.99
N THR A 36 20.21 -2.85 2.68
CA THR A 36 19.07 -3.04 3.58
C THR A 36 18.27 -4.29 3.19
N GLN A 37 17.77 -5.03 4.19
CA GLN A 37 16.79 -6.09 3.96
C GLN A 37 15.37 -5.53 4.06
N ILE A 38 14.61 -5.63 2.97
CA ILE A 38 13.21 -5.16 2.91
C ILE A 38 12.28 -6.36 2.73
N ASN A 39 11.30 -6.47 3.62
CA ASN A 39 10.20 -7.40 3.47
C ASN A 39 8.99 -6.64 2.91
N PHE A 40 8.66 -6.89 1.64
CA PHE A 40 7.50 -6.25 1.01
C PHE A 40 6.20 -6.76 1.64
N PRO A 41 5.34 -5.88 2.17
CA PRO A 41 4.04 -6.27 2.71
C PRO A 41 3.16 -6.90 1.62
N ALA A 42 2.42 -7.95 1.98
CA ALA A 42 1.47 -8.59 1.05
C ALA A 42 0.27 -7.68 0.70
N HIS A 43 -0.12 -6.80 1.61
CA HIS A 43 -1.15 -5.80 1.38
C HIS A 43 -0.53 -4.46 0.99
N LEU A 44 -0.99 -3.90 -0.13
CA LEU A 44 -0.55 -2.59 -0.61
C LEU A 44 -0.88 -1.47 0.39
N TYR A 45 -2.06 -1.53 1.01
CA TYR A 45 -2.50 -0.52 1.97
C TYR A 45 -2.23 -0.98 3.41
N ASN A 46 -1.87 -0.02 4.27
CA ASN A 46 -1.71 -0.24 5.70
C ASN A 46 -3.09 -0.39 6.38
N ARG A 47 -3.24 -1.45 7.19
CA ARG A 47 -4.51 -1.80 7.85
C ARG A 47 -5.04 -0.71 8.77
N GLU A 48 -4.17 -0.12 9.60
CA GLU A 48 -4.56 0.90 10.58
C GLU A 48 -4.98 2.19 9.88
N ARG A 49 -4.23 2.62 8.86
CA ARG A 49 -4.57 3.81 8.07
C ARG A 49 -5.89 3.64 7.32
N VAL A 50 -6.15 2.45 6.77
CA VAL A 50 -7.44 2.15 6.13
C VAL A 50 -8.55 2.11 7.16
N GLN A 51 -8.33 1.53 8.35
CA GLN A 51 -9.32 1.53 9.43
C GLN A 51 -9.70 2.96 9.84
N GLN A 52 -8.71 3.82 10.09
CA GLN A 52 -8.94 5.23 10.42
C GLN A 52 -9.69 5.97 9.32
N ARG A 53 -9.42 5.65 8.05
CA ARG A 53 -10.18 6.21 6.93
C ARG A 53 -11.64 5.74 6.98
N LEU A 54 -11.88 4.43 7.13
CA LEU A 54 -13.20 3.80 7.12
C LEU A 54 -14.11 4.22 8.29
N MET A 55 -13.53 4.65 9.41
CA MET A 55 -14.28 5.13 10.58
C MET A 55 -14.82 6.57 10.44
N ARG A 56 -14.50 7.30 9.36
CA ARG A 56 -14.98 8.67 9.16
C ARG A 56 -16.45 8.69 8.75
N GLU A 57 -17.22 9.63 9.30
CA GLU A 57 -18.69 9.72 9.22
C GLU A 57 -19.26 9.92 7.81
N HIS A 58 -18.45 10.33 6.84
CA HIS A 58 -18.89 10.75 5.50
C HIS A 58 -18.39 9.82 4.37
N LEU A 59 -18.23 8.53 4.64
CA LEU A 59 -17.89 7.54 3.61
C LEU A 59 -19.16 6.89 3.07
N ASP A 60 -19.70 7.50 2.01
CA ASP A 60 -20.89 7.02 1.29
C ASP A 60 -20.60 5.81 0.38
N ASP A 61 -19.33 5.41 0.27
CA ASP A 61 -18.90 4.29 -0.56
C ASP A 61 -19.45 2.95 -0.02
N ARG A 62 -19.97 2.12 -0.94
CA ARG A 62 -20.46 0.79 -0.59
C ARG A 62 -19.33 -0.10 -0.06
N PRO A 63 -19.55 -0.91 0.99
CA PRO A 63 -18.51 -1.76 1.59
C PRO A 63 -17.78 -2.69 0.61
N GLN A 64 -18.48 -3.15 -0.43
CA GLN A 64 -17.92 -4.00 -1.48
C GLN A 64 -16.88 -3.26 -2.35
N GLN A 65 -17.11 -1.98 -2.65
CA GLN A 65 -16.17 -1.16 -3.43
C GLN A 65 -14.92 -0.86 -2.60
N LEU A 66 -15.10 -0.52 -1.32
CA LEU A 66 -14.01 -0.27 -0.38
C LEU A 66 -13.15 -1.52 -0.15
N ALA A 67 -13.77 -2.69 -0.02
CA ALA A 67 -13.09 -3.97 0.10
C ALA A 67 -12.17 -4.24 -1.10
N ARG A 68 -12.70 -4.05 -2.32
CA ARG A 68 -11.91 -4.20 -3.56
C ARG A 68 -10.80 -3.17 -3.67
N LYS A 69 -11.09 -1.91 -3.36
CA LYS A 69 -10.14 -0.79 -3.43
C LYS A 69 -8.96 -0.98 -2.49
N TYR A 70 -9.21 -1.39 -1.25
CA TYR A 70 -8.17 -1.49 -0.22
C TYR A 70 -7.60 -2.90 -0.04
N GLY A 71 -8.12 -3.91 -0.75
CA GLY A 71 -7.64 -5.28 -0.67
C GLY A 71 -7.95 -5.97 0.67
N TYR A 72 -9.13 -5.69 1.24
CA TYR A 72 -9.63 -6.32 2.47
C TYR A 72 -10.96 -7.03 2.25
N SER A 73 -11.35 -7.89 3.19
CA SER A 73 -12.65 -8.57 3.11
C SER A 73 -13.80 -7.59 3.35
N GLN A 74 -14.91 -7.81 2.65
CA GLN A 74 -16.13 -7.02 2.85
C GLN A 74 -16.65 -7.10 4.30
N LYS A 75 -16.54 -8.28 4.93
CA LYS A 75 -16.91 -8.48 6.34
C LYS A 75 -16.11 -7.54 7.26
N TRP A 76 -14.80 -7.42 7.05
CA TRP A 76 -13.94 -6.54 7.85
C TRP A 76 -14.30 -5.06 7.62
N VAL A 77 -14.49 -4.64 6.37
CA VAL A 77 -14.89 -3.25 6.05
C VAL A 77 -16.21 -2.88 6.73
N GLN A 78 -17.21 -3.76 6.67
CA GLN A 78 -18.51 -3.55 7.32
C GLN A 78 -18.38 -3.44 8.84
N GLN A 79 -17.55 -4.30 9.45
CA GLN A 79 -17.26 -4.25 10.87
C GLN A 79 -16.65 -2.89 11.26
N VAL A 80 -15.61 -2.44 10.55
CA VAL A 80 -14.93 -1.18 10.83
C VAL A 80 -15.86 0.03 10.69
N GLN A 81 -16.68 0.07 9.64
CA GLN A 81 -17.66 1.16 9.47
C GLN A 81 -18.71 1.18 10.57
N ARG A 82 -19.17 -0.01 11.03
CA ARG A 82 -20.10 -0.11 12.16
C ARG A 82 -19.47 0.39 13.46
N GLU A 83 -18.22 0.03 13.73
CA GLU A 83 -17.46 0.51 14.89
C GLU A 83 -17.27 2.04 14.84
N GLY A 84 -17.04 2.61 13.66
CA GLY A 84 -16.97 4.07 13.46
C GLY A 84 -18.27 4.78 13.85
N ARG A 85 -19.42 4.30 13.34
CA ARG A 85 -20.74 4.87 13.68
C ARG A 85 -21.07 4.80 15.17
N GLN A 86 -20.78 3.67 15.81
CA GLN A 86 -20.99 3.49 17.26
C GLN A 86 -20.12 4.41 18.12
N ARG A 87 -18.98 4.88 17.62
CA ARG A 87 -18.12 5.84 18.34
C ARG A 87 -18.65 7.25 18.23
N ALA A 88 -19.14 7.65 17.05
CA ALA A 88 -19.79 8.95 16.84
C ALA A 88 -21.02 9.12 17.75
N GLU A 89 -21.91 8.12 17.77
CA GLU A 89 -23.13 8.12 18.58
C GLU A 89 -22.89 8.23 20.10
N LYS A 90 -21.70 7.81 20.57
CA LYS A 90 -21.29 7.89 21.99
C LYS A 90 -20.60 9.20 22.35
N GLN A 91 -20.17 9.99 21.37
CA GLN A 91 -19.55 11.30 21.61
C GLN A 91 -20.61 12.43 21.65
N ASP A 92 -21.79 12.18 21.10
CA ASP A 92 -22.94 13.10 21.12
C ASP A 92 -23.92 12.84 22.30
N GLN A 93 -23.58 11.95 23.24
CA GLN A 93 -24.31 11.67 24.49
C GLN A 93 -23.50 12.10 25.71
#